data_AF-A0AAW0LCT7-F1
#
_entry.id   AF-A0AAW0LCT7-F1
#
_cell.length_a   1.000
_cell.length_b   1.000
_cell.length_c   1.000
_cell.angle_alpha   90.00
_cell.angle_beta   90.00
_cell.angle_gamma   90.00
#
_symmetry.space_group_name_H-M   'P 1'
#
loop_
_entity.id
_entity.type
_entity.pdbx_description
1 polymer ?
#
loop_
_entity_poly.entity_id
_entity_poly.type
_entity_poly.pdbx_seq_one_letter_code
_entity_poly.pdbx_strand_id
1 'polypeptide(L)'
;MQNLASKDQSRLSEPIKELDIFLTQVAASLPLDIMPGSDDPANFSLPQQPLNRCLFPGSSAYNTFRSCTNPHCFEVDNIRFLGTSGQNIDDLEKYSEAKDKLEFMERTLRWRHLAPTTPNTLGCYPFVDRDPFFIDSCPHVYFVGNQDKYKTDLIKGSEGQLVRLICIPKFCDTGVAVVLNLRNLECHTLSFGTEFSS
;
A
#
# COMPACT_ATOMS: atom_id res chain seq x y z
N MET A 1 13.62 29.25 -4.53
CA MET A 1 14.17 27.91 -4.23
C MET A 1 15.26 28.11 -3.19
N GLN A 2 14.93 27.94 -1.90
CA GLN A 2 15.90 28.12 -0.83
C GLN A 2 16.84 26.91 -0.86
N ASN A 3 18.13 27.12 -1.11
CA ASN A 3 19.11 26.04 -1.02
C ASN A 3 19.17 25.60 0.44
N LEU A 4 18.63 24.41 0.73
CA LEU A 4 18.82 23.78 2.04
C LEU A 4 20.31 23.62 2.30
N ALA A 5 20.73 23.78 3.57
CA ALA A 5 22.10 23.54 3.96
C ALA A 5 22.50 22.09 3.62
N SER A 6 23.77 21.87 3.27
CA SER A 6 24.27 20.55 2.82
C SER A 6 23.98 19.41 3.81
N LYS A 7 23.96 19.72 5.11
CA LYS A 7 23.59 18.77 6.19
C LYS A 7 22.11 18.37 6.18
N ASP A 8 21.23 19.28 5.75
CA ASP A 8 19.79 19.00 5.68
C ASP A 8 19.47 18.19 4.41
N GLN A 9 20.20 18.44 3.32
CA GLN A 9 20.12 17.61 2.11
C GLN A 9 20.60 16.19 2.35
N SER A 10 21.70 15.99 3.09
CA SER A 10 22.20 14.64 3.39
C SER A 10 21.19 13.83 4.20
N ARG A 11 20.61 14.43 5.25
CA ARG A 11 19.58 13.81 6.10
C ARG A 11 18.34 13.35 5.34
N LEU A 12 17.92 14.11 4.32
CA LEU A 12 16.79 13.73 3.46
C LEU A 12 17.16 12.64 2.45
N SER A 13 18.41 12.62 1.99
CA SER A 13 18.86 11.69 0.93
C SER A 13 19.29 10.31 1.45
N GLU A 14 19.78 10.22 2.68
CA GLU A 14 20.39 9.01 3.24
C GLU A 14 19.41 7.85 3.38
N PRO A 15 18.18 8.03 3.91
CA PRO A 15 17.19 6.95 3.97
C PRO A 15 16.80 6.41 2.60
N ILE A 16 16.72 7.28 1.58
CA ILE A 16 16.38 6.88 0.21
C ILE A 16 17.52 6.03 -0.39
N LYS A 17 18.77 6.36 -0.10
CA LYS A 17 19.92 5.56 -0.54
C LYS A 17 19.95 4.18 0.11
N GLU A 18 19.71 4.11 1.42
CA GLU A 18 19.64 2.82 2.13
C GLU A 18 18.49 1.96 1.60
N LEU A 19 17.32 2.58 1.35
CA LEU A 19 16.19 1.93 0.71
C LEU A 19 16.56 1.39 -0.68
N ASP A 20 17.21 2.19 -1.54
CA ASP A 20 17.63 1.73 -2.87
C ASP A 20 18.62 0.56 -2.80
N ILE A 21 19.55 0.56 -1.85
CA ILE A 21 20.48 -0.57 -1.64
C ILE A 21 19.70 -1.85 -1.28
N PHE A 22 18.74 -1.76 -0.36
CA PHE A 22 17.90 -2.89 0.02
C PHE A 22 17.05 -3.39 -1.15
N LEU A 23 16.33 -2.49 -1.82
CA LEU A 23 15.48 -2.84 -2.96
C LEU A 23 16.28 -3.42 -4.12
N THR A 24 17.52 -2.99 -4.32
CA THR A 24 18.45 -3.56 -5.31
C THR A 24 18.71 -5.04 -5.05
N GLN A 25 18.93 -5.43 -3.78
CA GLN A 25 19.15 -6.82 -3.40
C GLN A 25 17.91 -7.67 -3.64
N VAL A 26 16.73 -7.14 -3.32
CA VAL A 26 15.45 -7.83 -3.55
C VAL A 26 15.17 -7.97 -5.06
N ALA A 27 15.26 -6.87 -5.80
CA ALA A 27 15.00 -6.83 -7.24
C ALA A 27 15.93 -7.76 -8.04
N ALA A 28 17.16 -7.98 -7.58
CA ALA A 28 18.08 -8.94 -8.20
C ALA A 28 17.59 -10.40 -8.12
N SER A 29 16.68 -10.72 -7.20
CA SER A 29 16.20 -12.10 -6.96
C SER A 29 14.71 -12.29 -7.24
N LEU A 30 13.87 -11.26 -7.06
CA LEU A 30 12.41 -11.35 -7.14
C LEU A 30 11.80 -10.12 -7.83
N PRO A 31 10.68 -10.27 -8.56
CA PRO A 31 9.84 -9.14 -8.96
C PRO A 31 9.38 -8.33 -7.75
N LEU A 32 9.48 -7.01 -7.84
CA LEU A 32 9.26 -6.08 -6.74
C LEU A 32 8.48 -4.86 -7.23
N ASP A 33 7.31 -4.64 -6.66
CA ASP A 33 6.51 -3.43 -6.83
C ASP A 33 6.62 -2.55 -5.57
N ILE A 34 6.99 -1.28 -5.73
CA ILE A 34 6.98 -0.27 -4.66
C ILE A 34 5.83 0.72 -4.86
N MET A 35 5.08 0.99 -3.81
CA MET A 35 3.98 1.95 -3.78
C MET A 35 4.33 3.14 -2.88
N PRO A 36 3.94 4.38 -3.25
CA PRO A 36 4.12 5.55 -2.39
C PRO A 36 3.11 5.58 -1.23
N GLY A 37 3.53 6.07 -0.07
CA GLY A 37 2.74 6.44 1.09
C GLY A 37 2.56 7.96 1.24
N SER A 38 1.92 8.40 2.34
CA SER A 38 1.62 9.82 2.61
C SER A 38 2.85 10.69 2.80
N ASP A 39 3.91 10.09 3.36
CA ASP A 39 5.13 10.79 3.78
C ASP A 39 6.28 10.61 2.78
N ASP A 40 6.01 9.94 1.66
CA ASP A 40 7.00 9.70 0.61
C ASP A 40 7.13 10.91 -0.34
N PRO A 41 8.25 11.03 -1.07
CA PRO A 41 8.48 12.09 -2.06
C PRO A 41 7.64 11.90 -3.34
N ALA A 42 6.32 11.79 -3.18
CA ALA A 42 5.29 11.76 -4.21
C ALA A 42 4.31 12.93 -4.02
N ASN A 43 3.29 13.05 -4.87
CA ASN A 43 2.19 13.98 -4.61
C ASN A 43 1.39 13.54 -3.37
N PHE A 44 0.94 14.52 -2.60
CA PHE A 44 0.14 14.29 -1.39
C PHE A 44 -1.29 13.80 -1.71
N SER A 45 -1.92 14.38 -2.72
CA SER A 45 -3.29 14.06 -3.12
C SER A 45 -3.39 12.68 -3.76
N LEU A 46 -4.47 11.94 -3.50
CA LEU A 46 -4.75 10.70 -4.22
C LEU A 46 -5.28 10.97 -5.65
N PRO A 47 -5.04 10.06 -6.61
CA PRO A 47 -4.09 8.96 -6.56
C PRO A 47 -2.63 9.48 -6.59
N GLN A 48 -1.78 8.88 -5.76
CA GLN A 48 -0.36 9.20 -5.72
C GLN A 48 0.35 8.56 -6.91
N GLN A 49 1.16 9.36 -7.61
CA GLN A 49 1.96 8.94 -8.75
C GLN A 49 3.16 8.09 -8.30
N PRO A 50 3.70 7.23 -9.18
CA PRO A 50 4.89 6.45 -8.87
C PRO A 50 6.06 7.33 -8.44
N LEU A 51 6.88 6.79 -7.54
CA LEU A 51 8.11 7.43 -7.11
C LEU A 51 9.08 7.56 -8.29
N ASN A 52 9.77 8.69 -8.37
CA ASN A 52 10.64 8.96 -9.50
C ASN A 52 11.84 7.98 -9.50
N ARG A 53 12.18 7.44 -10.68
CA ARG A 53 13.33 6.53 -10.84
C ARG A 53 14.66 7.13 -10.43
N CYS A 54 14.81 8.46 -10.43
CA CYS A 54 16.04 9.11 -9.96
C CYS A 54 16.35 8.83 -8.48
N LEU A 55 15.35 8.41 -7.70
CA LEU A 55 15.51 7.99 -6.31
C LEU A 55 16.12 6.59 -6.18
N PHE A 56 16.08 5.78 -7.24
CA PHE A 56 16.44 4.36 -7.22
C PHE A 56 17.48 3.99 -8.29
N PRO A 57 18.68 4.60 -8.30
CA PRO A 57 19.68 4.34 -9.33
C PRO A 57 20.12 2.86 -9.40
N GLY A 58 20.15 2.14 -8.28
CA GLY A 58 20.48 0.71 -8.23
C GLY A 58 19.29 -0.17 -8.65
N SER A 59 18.14 0.01 -8.01
CA SER A 59 16.99 -0.87 -8.22
C SER A 59 16.40 -0.73 -9.62
N SER A 60 16.40 0.49 -10.18
CA SER A 60 15.86 0.76 -11.52
C SER A 60 16.69 0.15 -12.66
N ALA A 61 17.88 -0.38 -12.39
CA ALA A 61 18.66 -1.15 -13.35
C ALA A 61 18.03 -2.53 -13.64
N TYR A 62 17.20 -3.06 -12.73
CA TYR A 62 16.55 -4.35 -12.88
C TYR A 62 15.15 -4.21 -13.47
N ASN A 63 14.80 -5.06 -14.44
CA ASN A 63 13.47 -5.11 -15.05
C ASN A 63 12.38 -5.69 -14.13
N THR A 64 12.79 -6.30 -13.02
CA THR A 64 11.96 -6.84 -11.95
C THR A 64 11.47 -5.77 -10.99
N PHE A 65 12.11 -4.59 -10.96
CA PHE A 65 11.68 -3.46 -10.12
C PHE A 65 10.66 -2.59 -10.84
N ARG A 66 9.54 -2.29 -10.16
CA ARG A 66 8.49 -1.40 -10.66
C ARG A 66 8.09 -0.41 -9.56
N SER A 67 8.06 0.87 -9.91
CA SER A 67 7.39 1.86 -9.08
C SER A 67 5.96 2.05 -9.57
N CYS A 68 5.01 1.91 -8.66
CA CYS A 68 3.58 1.83 -8.93
C CYS A 68 2.84 3.01 -8.27
N THR A 69 1.57 3.19 -8.63
CA THR A 69 0.70 4.22 -8.04
C THR A 69 0.16 3.80 -6.68
N ASN A 70 -0.42 4.73 -5.92
CA ASN A 70 -1.32 4.43 -4.81
C ASN A 70 -2.68 5.13 -5.06
N PRO A 71 -3.80 4.41 -5.21
CA PRO A 71 -3.96 2.95 -5.15
C PRO A 71 -3.21 2.17 -6.24
N HIS A 72 -3.00 0.87 -6.02
CA HIS A 72 -2.38 -0.05 -6.99
C HIS A 72 -3.31 -1.23 -7.31
N CYS A 73 -3.38 -1.57 -8.59
CA CYS A 73 -4.14 -2.70 -9.10
C CYS A 73 -3.24 -3.55 -9.99
N PHE A 74 -3.18 -4.86 -9.73
CA PHE A 74 -2.35 -5.77 -10.51
C PHE A 74 -2.91 -7.20 -10.48
N GLU A 75 -2.40 -8.06 -11.34
CA GLU A 75 -2.82 -9.45 -11.45
C GLU A 75 -1.60 -10.37 -11.41
N VAL A 76 -1.68 -11.43 -10.61
CA VAL A 76 -0.66 -12.50 -10.51
C VAL A 76 -1.39 -13.84 -10.55
N ASP A 77 -1.02 -14.71 -11.49
CA ASP A 77 -1.63 -16.04 -11.67
C ASP A 77 -3.18 -16.01 -11.71
N ASN A 78 -3.75 -15.05 -12.45
CA ASN A 78 -5.20 -14.77 -12.54
C ASN A 78 -5.87 -14.33 -11.22
N ILE A 79 -5.09 -14.01 -10.18
CA ILE A 79 -5.56 -13.42 -8.93
C ILE A 79 -5.41 -11.91 -9.01
N ARG A 80 -6.53 -11.17 -8.87
CA ARG A 80 -6.58 -9.72 -8.96
C ARG A 80 -6.38 -9.11 -7.58
N PHE A 81 -5.40 -8.23 -7.49
CA PHE A 81 -5.05 -7.47 -6.30
C PHE A 81 -5.49 -6.04 -6.45
N LEU A 82 -6.04 -5.50 -5.36
CA LEU A 82 -6.29 -4.09 -5.17
C LEU A 82 -5.65 -3.69 -3.84
N GLY A 83 -4.89 -2.60 -3.84
CA GLY A 83 -4.10 -2.20 -2.69
C GLY A 83 -4.06 -0.70 -2.49
N THR A 84 -3.98 -0.28 -1.22
CA THR A 84 -3.73 1.12 -0.84
C THR A 84 -2.67 1.19 0.26
N SER A 85 -2.03 2.35 0.41
CA SER A 85 -1.02 2.57 1.45
C SER A 85 -1.59 2.93 2.83
N GLY A 86 -2.92 2.84 3.02
CA GLY A 86 -3.58 3.02 4.34
C GLY A 86 -4.49 4.25 4.46
N GLN A 87 -4.20 5.30 3.71
CA GLN A 87 -4.76 6.63 3.99
C GLN A 87 -6.29 6.69 3.89
N ASN A 88 -6.90 5.92 2.98
CA ASN A 88 -8.35 5.89 2.79
C ASN A 88 -9.09 5.32 4.00
N ILE A 89 -8.58 4.24 4.62
CA ILE A 89 -9.18 3.62 5.79
C ILE A 89 -8.90 4.44 7.05
N ASP A 90 -7.69 5.01 7.17
CA ASP A 90 -7.33 5.88 8.29
C ASP A 90 -8.14 7.18 8.28
N ASP A 91 -8.48 7.70 7.11
CA ASP A 91 -9.37 8.86 7.00
C ASP A 91 -10.81 8.50 7.36
N LEU A 92 -11.32 7.36 6.88
CA LEU A 92 -12.66 6.86 7.23
C LEU A 92 -12.87 6.71 8.73
N GLU A 93 -11.87 6.19 9.45
CA GLU A 93 -11.95 5.99 10.91
C GLU A 93 -12.13 7.31 11.69
N LYS A 94 -11.64 8.44 11.16
CA LYS A 94 -11.80 9.74 11.83
C LYS A 94 -13.25 10.24 11.82
N TYR A 95 -14.07 9.76 10.89
CA TYR A 95 -15.40 10.31 10.61
C TYR A 95 -16.53 9.28 10.65
N SER A 96 -16.22 8.01 10.94
CA SER A 96 -17.20 6.94 11.03
C SER A 96 -16.80 5.96 12.13
N GLU A 97 -17.79 5.28 12.69
CA GLU A 97 -17.56 4.18 13.62
C GLU A 97 -17.62 2.83 12.89
N ALA A 98 -16.71 1.94 13.25
CA ALA A 98 -16.71 0.53 12.87
C ALA A 98 -16.02 -0.27 13.99
N LYS A 99 -16.27 -1.57 14.02
CA LYS A 99 -15.65 -2.48 14.99
C LYS A 99 -14.14 -2.54 14.82
N ASP A 100 -13.67 -2.51 13.57
CA ASP A 100 -12.26 -2.56 13.21
C ASP A 100 -12.02 -2.10 11.76
N LYS A 101 -10.74 -2.04 11.38
CA LYS A 101 -10.29 -1.64 10.03
C LYS A 101 -10.79 -2.56 8.91
N LEU A 102 -11.03 -3.86 9.18
CA LEU A 102 -11.55 -4.77 8.15
C LEU A 102 -13.00 -4.44 7.81
N GLU A 103 -13.79 -4.01 8.79
CA GLU A 103 -15.17 -3.57 8.53
C GLU A 103 -15.18 -2.33 7.62
N PHE A 104 -14.27 -1.38 7.79
CA PHE A 104 -14.12 -0.26 6.85
C PHE A 104 -13.73 -0.74 5.45
N MET A 105 -12.77 -1.68 5.34
CA MET A 105 -12.40 -2.27 4.06
C MET A 105 -13.58 -2.94 3.37
N GLU A 106 -14.36 -3.74 4.11
CA GLU A 106 -15.57 -4.38 3.59
C GLU A 106 -16.59 -3.33 3.12
N ARG A 107 -16.82 -2.26 3.89
CA ARG A 107 -17.70 -1.16 3.50
C ARG A 107 -17.25 -0.52 2.18
N THR A 108 -15.95 -0.23 2.01
CA THR A 108 -15.45 0.36 0.74
C THR A 108 -15.71 -0.55 -0.47
N LEU A 109 -15.63 -1.87 -0.31
CA LEU A 109 -16.00 -2.82 -1.37
C LEU A 109 -17.51 -2.84 -1.62
N ARG A 110 -18.33 -2.84 -0.57
CA ARG A 110 -19.80 -2.82 -0.68
C ARG A 110 -20.30 -1.53 -1.34
N TRP A 111 -19.66 -0.40 -1.06
CA TRP A 111 -19.94 0.89 -1.70
C TRP A 111 -19.34 1.00 -3.10
N ARG A 112 -18.49 0.04 -3.50
CA ARG A 112 -17.71 0.07 -4.74
C ARG A 112 -16.87 1.35 -4.89
N HIS A 113 -16.35 1.86 -3.78
CA HIS A 113 -15.58 3.10 -3.77
C HIS A 113 -14.45 3.05 -2.74
N LEU A 114 -13.20 3.19 -3.20
CA LEU A 114 -12.00 3.05 -2.37
C LEU A 114 -11.83 4.14 -1.31
N ALA A 115 -12.15 5.39 -1.66
CA ALA A 115 -11.92 6.55 -0.80
C ALA A 115 -13.17 7.47 -0.78
N PRO A 116 -14.29 7.04 -0.18
CA PRO A 116 -15.56 7.77 -0.25
C PRO A 116 -15.55 9.14 0.46
N THR A 117 -14.54 9.40 1.30
CA THR A 117 -14.37 10.67 2.00
C THR A 117 -13.64 11.73 1.16
N THR A 118 -13.10 11.34 0.01
CA THR A 118 -12.51 12.22 -0.98
C THR A 118 -13.60 12.94 -1.79
N PRO A 119 -13.44 14.24 -2.13
CA PRO A 119 -12.32 15.14 -1.82
C PRO A 119 -12.45 15.88 -0.49
N ASN A 120 -13.49 15.63 0.30
CA ASN A 120 -13.88 16.48 1.43
C ASN A 120 -12.84 16.50 2.57
N THR A 121 -12.29 15.34 2.93
CA THR A 121 -11.34 15.20 4.06
C THR A 121 -10.01 14.63 3.63
N LEU A 122 -10.01 13.74 2.63
CA LEU A 122 -8.81 13.21 1.99
C LEU A 122 -8.63 13.85 0.61
N GLY A 123 -7.56 14.61 0.46
CA GLY A 123 -7.29 15.37 -0.76
C GLY A 123 -7.12 14.47 -1.98
N CYS A 124 -7.75 14.85 -3.10
CA CYS A 124 -7.53 14.21 -4.39
C CYS A 124 -7.33 15.21 -5.50
N TYR A 125 -6.78 14.69 -6.60
CA TYR A 125 -6.77 15.41 -7.85
C TYR A 125 -8.21 15.51 -8.43
N PRO A 126 -8.63 16.67 -8.95
CA PRO A 126 -9.98 16.86 -9.46
C PRO A 126 -10.14 16.25 -10.87
N PHE A 127 -10.46 14.97 -10.94
CA PHE A 127 -10.80 14.32 -12.21
C PHE A 127 -12.20 14.75 -12.66
N VAL A 128 -12.34 15.11 -13.94
CA VAL A 128 -13.59 15.61 -14.51
C VAL A 128 -14.42 14.51 -15.20
N ASP A 129 -13.76 13.52 -15.79
CA ASP A 129 -14.43 12.52 -16.65
C ASP A 129 -14.79 11.22 -15.91
N ARG A 130 -13.91 10.76 -15.01
CA ARG A 130 -14.04 9.48 -14.31
C ARG A 130 -13.48 9.60 -12.91
N ASP A 131 -14.21 9.05 -11.95
CA ASP A 131 -13.72 8.88 -10.58
C ASP A 131 -12.67 7.75 -10.53
N PRO A 132 -11.41 8.03 -10.14
CA PRO A 132 -10.36 7.03 -10.07
C PRO A 132 -10.55 6.01 -8.93
N PHE A 133 -11.43 6.28 -7.96
CA PHE A 133 -11.65 5.44 -6.78
C PHE A 133 -12.84 4.48 -6.94
N PHE A 134 -13.56 4.56 -8.06
CA PHE A 134 -14.62 3.63 -8.39
C PHE A 134 -14.06 2.21 -8.65
N ILE A 135 -14.61 1.23 -7.95
CA ILE A 135 -14.21 -0.18 -8.07
C ILE A 135 -15.00 -0.84 -9.18
N ASP A 136 -14.38 -0.93 -10.36
CA ASP A 136 -15.00 -1.44 -11.57
C ASP A 136 -15.22 -2.96 -11.50
N SER A 137 -14.24 -3.69 -10.99
CA SER A 137 -14.30 -5.15 -10.86
C SER A 137 -13.94 -5.60 -9.44
N CYS A 138 -14.64 -6.62 -8.95
CA CYS A 138 -14.40 -7.19 -7.62
C CYS A 138 -13.00 -7.84 -7.56
N PRO A 139 -12.10 -7.37 -6.67
CA PRO A 139 -10.77 -7.97 -6.54
C PRO A 139 -10.87 -9.33 -5.83
N HIS A 140 -9.89 -10.20 -6.06
CA HIS A 140 -9.75 -11.45 -5.27
C HIS A 140 -9.06 -11.17 -3.94
N VAL A 141 -8.18 -10.17 -3.89
CA VAL A 141 -7.46 -9.72 -2.70
C VAL A 141 -7.54 -8.20 -2.61
N TYR A 142 -7.98 -7.70 -1.45
CA TYR A 142 -7.92 -6.28 -1.12
C TYR A 142 -7.06 -6.08 0.12
N PHE A 143 -5.94 -5.36 -0.04
CA PHE A 143 -5.02 -5.08 1.05
C PHE A 143 -4.91 -3.58 1.35
N VAL A 144 -4.64 -3.28 2.62
CA VAL A 144 -4.44 -1.92 3.11
C VAL A 144 -3.17 -1.90 3.95
N GLY A 145 -2.23 -1.04 3.55
CA GLY A 145 -0.93 -0.86 4.19
C GLY A 145 -0.99 -0.04 5.48
N ASN A 146 0.13 -0.02 6.19
CA ASN A 146 0.40 0.86 7.33
C ASN A 146 -0.65 0.83 8.46
N GLN A 147 -1.25 -0.33 8.71
CA GLN A 147 -2.22 -0.49 9.79
C GLN A 147 -1.52 -0.75 11.14
N ASP A 148 -2.20 -0.50 12.26
CA ASP A 148 -1.59 -0.68 13.59
C ASP A 148 -1.32 -2.15 13.93
N LYS A 149 -2.15 -3.06 13.39
CA LYS A 149 -2.08 -4.50 13.66
C LYS A 149 -2.42 -5.30 12.41
N TYR A 150 -1.79 -6.47 12.29
CA TYR A 150 -2.16 -7.44 11.28
C TYR A 150 -3.56 -7.96 11.55
N LYS A 151 -4.39 -7.98 10.50
CA LYS A 151 -5.70 -8.64 10.52
C LYS A 151 -6.08 -9.09 9.12
N THR A 152 -6.80 -10.20 9.02
CA THR A 152 -7.31 -10.69 7.74
C THR A 152 -8.67 -11.35 7.94
N ASP A 153 -9.51 -11.28 6.90
CA ASP A 153 -10.75 -12.03 6.83
C ASP A 153 -11.07 -12.39 5.37
N LEU A 154 -11.87 -13.43 5.17
CA LEU A 154 -12.35 -13.85 3.85
C LEU A 154 -13.85 -13.57 3.77
N ILE A 155 -14.21 -12.52 3.05
CA ILE A 155 -15.61 -12.11 2.90
C ILE A 155 -16.24 -12.72 1.64
N LYS A 156 -17.57 -12.86 1.66
CA LYS A 156 -18.36 -13.36 0.54
C LYS A 156 -19.36 -12.31 0.06
N GLY A 157 -19.33 -12.03 -1.24
CA GLY A 157 -20.28 -11.17 -1.95
C GLY A 157 -21.63 -11.84 -2.19
N SER A 158 -22.62 -11.04 -2.60
CA SER A 158 -23.99 -11.50 -2.85
C SER A 158 -24.10 -12.53 -3.97
N GLU A 159 -23.23 -12.47 -4.98
CA GLU A 159 -23.18 -13.43 -6.09
C GLU A 159 -22.16 -14.54 -5.84
N GLY A 160 -21.68 -14.68 -4.60
CA GLY A 160 -20.74 -15.71 -4.19
C GLY A 160 -19.28 -15.39 -4.49
N GLN A 161 -18.95 -14.15 -4.89
CA GLN A 161 -17.56 -13.71 -5.00
C GLN A 161 -16.85 -13.84 -3.65
N LEU A 162 -15.61 -14.31 -3.64
CA LEU A 162 -14.77 -14.38 -2.43
C LEU A 162 -13.67 -13.33 -2.52
N VAL A 163 -13.50 -12.55 -1.45
CA VAL A 163 -12.47 -11.51 -1.37
C VAL A 163 -11.69 -11.66 -0.07
N ARG A 164 -10.37 -11.81 -0.18
CA ARG A 164 -9.46 -11.81 0.96
C ARG A 164 -9.11 -10.38 1.34
N LEU A 165 -9.51 -9.95 2.53
CA LEU A 165 -9.14 -8.67 3.12
C LEU A 165 -7.87 -8.82 3.95
N ILE A 166 -6.93 -7.87 3.82
CA ILE A 166 -5.65 -7.91 4.54
C ILE A 166 -5.29 -6.51 5.05
N CYS A 167 -5.30 -6.33 6.38
CA CYS A 167 -4.65 -5.21 7.05
C CYS A 167 -3.18 -5.57 7.26
N ILE A 168 -2.28 -4.90 6.53
CA ILE A 168 -0.84 -5.10 6.65
C ILE A 168 -0.32 -4.15 7.73
N PRO A 169 0.34 -4.66 8.79
CA PRO A 169 0.82 -3.81 9.87
C PRO A 169 2.00 -2.96 9.42
N LYS A 170 2.25 -1.84 10.11
CA LYS A 170 3.49 -1.08 9.97
C LYS A 170 4.68 -1.94 10.35
N PHE A 171 5.57 -2.21 9.39
CA PHE A 171 6.74 -3.04 9.61
C PHE A 171 7.70 -2.41 10.63
N CYS A 172 7.86 -1.08 10.63
CA CYS A 172 8.74 -0.38 11.57
C CYS A 172 8.35 -0.55 13.04
N ASP A 173 7.06 -0.76 13.32
CA ASP A 173 6.53 -0.89 14.68
C ASP A 173 6.43 -2.36 15.11
N THR A 174 6.12 -3.25 14.15
CA THR A 174 5.77 -4.65 14.45
C THR A 174 6.82 -5.67 14.03
N GLY A 175 7.69 -5.34 13.09
CA GLY A 175 8.61 -6.29 12.45
C GLY A 175 7.88 -7.43 11.72
N VAL A 176 6.61 -7.25 11.32
CA VAL A 176 5.80 -8.28 10.69
C VAL A 176 5.61 -8.01 9.20
N ALA A 177 5.93 -9.01 8.37
CA ALA A 177 5.53 -9.07 6.97
C ALA A 177 4.40 -10.09 6.76
N VAL A 178 3.62 -9.93 5.69
CA VAL A 178 2.48 -10.82 5.37
C VAL A 178 2.79 -11.57 4.09
N VAL A 179 2.58 -12.89 4.11
CA VAL A 179 2.71 -13.79 2.97
C VAL A 179 1.33 -14.35 2.63
N LEU A 180 0.93 -14.21 1.38
CA LEU A 180 -0.33 -14.75 0.86
C LEU A 180 -0.06 -15.97 -0.02
N ASN A 181 -0.76 -17.06 0.25
CA ASN A 181 -0.77 -18.23 -0.62
C ASN A 181 -1.82 -18.03 -1.73
N LEU A 182 -1.37 -17.95 -2.98
CA LEU A 182 -2.25 -17.70 -4.14
C LEU A 182 -3.23 -18.84 -4.44
N ARG A 183 -2.97 -20.07 -3.97
CA ARG A 183 -3.82 -21.23 -4.27
C ARG A 183 -5.10 -21.27 -3.43
N ASN A 184 -5.03 -20.84 -2.18
CA ASN A 184 -6.14 -20.91 -1.22
C ASN A 184 -6.46 -19.56 -0.56
N LEU A 185 -5.73 -18.50 -0.92
CA LEU A 185 -5.82 -17.16 -0.35
C LEU A 185 -5.59 -17.12 1.16
N GLU A 186 -4.91 -18.08 1.76
CA GLU A 186 -4.53 -18.04 3.17
C GLU A 186 -3.36 -17.08 3.39
N CYS A 187 -3.44 -16.29 4.46
CA CYS A 187 -2.41 -15.33 4.84
C CYS A 187 -1.65 -15.84 6.05
N HIS A 188 -0.33 -15.77 5.98
CA HIS A 188 0.59 -16.09 7.07
C HIS A 188 1.44 -14.86 7.39
N THR A 189 1.80 -14.69 8.65
CA THR A 189 2.71 -13.62 9.08
C THR A 189 4.12 -14.16 9.25
N LEU A 190 5.10 -13.41 8.76
CA LEU A 190 6.52 -13.60 9.07
C LEU A 190 6.93 -12.52 10.05
N SER A 191 7.43 -12.91 11.23
CA SER A 191 7.91 -11.99 12.25
C SER A 191 9.43 -11.98 12.29
N PHE A 192 10.01 -10.78 12.19
CA PHE A 192 11.45 -10.54 12.20
C PHE A 192 11.82 -9.91 13.56
N GLY A 193 11.68 -10.70 14.63
CA GLY A 193 12.13 -10.32 15.96
C GLY A 193 13.58 -10.71 16.18
N THR A 194 14.38 -9.81 16.75
CA THR A 194 15.63 -10.19 17.40
C THR A 194 15.35 -10.54 18.85
N GLU A 195 15.34 -11.83 19.20
CA GLU A 195 15.51 -12.23 20.59
C GLU A 195 16.96 -11.90 21.01
N PHE A 196 17.22 -10.66 21.40
CA PHE A 196 18.37 -10.38 22.25
C PHE A 196 17.94 -10.71 23.68
N SER A 197 18.03 -12.00 24.03
CA SER A 197 18.01 -12.42 25.42
C SER A 197 19.10 -11.63 26.15
N SER A 198 18.68 -10.70 27.00
CA SER A 198 19.59 -9.98 27.90
C SER A 198 20.15 -10.92 28.97
#